data_AF-A0A2W5PKB8-F1
#
_entry.id   AF-A0A2W5PKB8-F1
#
_cell.length_a   1.000
_cell.length_b   1.000
_cell.length_c   1.000
_cell.angle_alpha   90.00
_cell.angle_beta   90.00
_cell.angle_gamma   90.00
#
_symmetry.space_group_name_H-M   'P 1'
#
loop_
_entity.id
_entity.type
_entity.pdbx_description
1 polymer ?
#
loop_
_entity_poly.entity_id
_entity_poly.type
_entity_poly.pdbx_seq_one_letter_code
_entity_poly.pdbx_strand_id
1 'polypeptide(L)'
;FCVGFAAESENLVEHAKAKRERKGIPLLVGNIGPLTFGQDDNSLLLVDAQGVRELPRAPKLQLARELVAEIASRLPRNRSAP
;
A
#
# COMPACT_ATOMS: atom_id res chain seq x y z
N PHE A 1 1.66 -8.41 11.55
CA PHE A 1 1.98 -7.58 10.38
C PHE A 1 0.99 -6.43 10.33
N CYS A 2 1.44 -5.17 10.23
CA CYS A 2 0.58 -3.99 10.23
C CYS A 2 0.66 -3.28 8.86
N VAL A 3 -0.48 -2.85 8.33
CA VAL A 3 -0.58 -2.11 7.06
C VAL A 3 -1.21 -0.76 7.34
N GLY A 4 -0.50 0.31 6.99
CA GLY A 4 -1.03 1.68 7.06
C GLY A 4 -1.54 2.14 5.70
N PHE A 5 -2.50 3.07 5.70
CA PHE A 5 -2.96 3.77 4.49
C PHE A 5 -2.71 5.27 4.61
N ALA A 6 -2.40 5.92 3.50
CA ALA A 6 -2.26 7.37 3.42
C ALA A 6 -2.73 7.89 2.06
N ALA A 7 -3.57 8.92 2.07
CA ALA A 7 -3.85 9.72 0.89
C ALA A 7 -2.97 10.98 0.94
N GLU A 8 -2.35 11.32 -0.18
CA GLU A 8 -1.57 12.55 -0.35
C GLU A 8 -2.20 13.44 -1.42
N SER A 9 -1.96 14.76 -1.33
CA SER A 9 -2.26 15.70 -2.41
C SER A 9 -1.19 15.68 -3.50
N GLU A 10 0.07 15.49 -3.10
CA GLU A 10 1.27 15.57 -3.94
C GLU A 10 2.43 14.78 -3.29
N ASN A 11 3.58 14.69 -3.97
CA ASN A 11 4.82 14.09 -3.46
C ASN A 11 4.63 12.72 -2.82
N LEU A 12 3.80 11.87 -3.46
CA LEU A 12 3.31 10.62 -2.89
C LEU A 12 4.42 9.73 -2.31
N VAL A 13 5.49 9.52 -3.08
CA VAL A 13 6.61 8.64 -2.70
C VAL A 13 7.31 9.15 -1.45
N GLU A 14 7.64 10.43 -1.40
CA GLU A 14 8.37 11.05 -0.29
C GLU A 14 7.54 11.00 1.00
N HIS A 15 6.30 11.49 0.94
CA HIS A 15 5.41 11.53 2.09
C HIS A 15 5.06 10.12 2.60
N ALA A 16 4.83 9.16 1.71
CA ALA A 16 4.55 7.79 2.08
C ALA A 16 5.74 7.14 2.80
N LYS A 17 6.98 7.31 2.30
CA LYS A 17 8.19 6.83 2.97
C LYS A 17 8.34 7.42 4.37
N ALA A 18 8.24 8.75 4.49
CA ALA A 18 8.34 9.42 5.78
C ALA A 18 7.26 8.97 6.78
N LYS A 19 6.01 8.78 6.32
CA LYS A 19 4.91 8.29 7.17
C LYS A 19 5.12 6.83 7.59
N ARG A 20 5.65 5.97 6.71
CA ARG A 20 5.98 4.58 7.05
C ARG A 20 7.05 4.53 8.14
N GLU A 21 8.15 5.25 7.96
CA GLU A 21 9.28 5.31 8.89
C GLU A 21 8.86 5.87 10.25
N ARG A 22 8.18 7.03 10.28
CA ARG A 22 7.69 7.64 11.51
C ARG A 22 6.74 6.75 12.30
N LYS A 23 5.93 5.93 11.62
CA LYS A 23 4.99 4.98 12.25
C LYS A 23 5.65 3.65 12.60
N GLY A 24 6.85 3.36 12.10
CA GLY A 24 7.54 2.09 12.31
C GLY A 24 6.77 0.87 11.78
N ILE A 25 5.99 1.02 10.70
CA ILE A 25 5.13 -0.06 10.18
C ILE A 25 5.77 -0.83 9.00
N PRO A 26 5.46 -2.13 8.85
CA PRO A 26 6.01 -2.95 7.76
C PRO A 26 5.64 -2.46 6.36
N LEU A 27 4.40 -2.03 6.15
CA LEU A 27 3.88 -1.62 4.85
C LEU A 27 2.99 -0.38 5.00
N LEU A 28 3.17 0.59 4.11
CA LEU A 28 2.25 1.70 3.92
C LEU A 28 1.75 1.72 2.47
N VAL A 29 0.45 1.84 2.30
CA VAL A 29 -0.23 1.97 1.01
C VAL A 29 -0.63 3.42 0.80
N GLY A 30 -0.09 4.04 -0.22
CA GLY A 30 -0.33 5.42 -0.61
C GLY A 30 -1.23 5.55 -1.84
N ASN A 31 -1.98 6.64 -1.95
CA ASN A 31 -2.64 7.07 -3.18
C ASN A 31 -2.71 8.60 -3.27
N ILE A 32 -2.92 9.16 -4.47
CA ILE A 32 -3.23 10.59 -4.63
C ILE A 32 -4.73 10.82 -4.42
N GLY A 33 -5.10 11.55 -3.36
CA GLY A 33 -6.47 11.79 -2.94
C GLY A 33 -7.36 12.36 -4.06
N PRO A 34 -6.98 13.49 -4.70
CA PRO A 34 -7.73 14.09 -5.80
C PRO A 34 -8.01 13.15 -6.99
N LEU A 35 -7.17 12.13 -7.21
CA LEU A 35 -7.33 11.17 -8.31
C LEU A 35 -8.14 9.93 -7.91
N THR A 36 -8.52 9.80 -6.64
CA THR A 36 -9.07 8.57 -6.05
C THR A 36 -10.45 8.75 -5.44
N PHE A 37 -10.68 9.86 -4.74
CA PHE A 37 -11.92 10.08 -4.00
C PHE A 37 -13.07 10.32 -4.98
N GLY A 38 -14.18 9.61 -4.79
CA GLY A 38 -15.35 9.67 -5.67
C GLY A 38 -15.20 8.96 -7.04
N GLN A 39 -14.06 8.31 -7.31
CA GLN A 39 -13.81 7.59 -8.58
C GLN A 39 -14.03 6.08 -8.42
N ASP A 40 -14.28 5.34 -9.50
CA ASP A 40 -14.33 3.86 -9.44
C ASP A 40 -12.94 3.23 -9.51
N ASP A 41 -11.99 3.96 -10.10
CA ASP A 41 -10.60 3.57 -10.25
C ASP A 41 -9.70 4.23 -9.19
N ASN A 42 -8.53 3.64 -8.98
CA ASN A 42 -7.46 4.17 -8.15
C ASN A 42 -6.10 3.70 -8.71
N SER A 43 -5.00 4.20 -8.16
CA SER A 43 -3.64 3.66 -8.31
C SER A 43 -2.99 3.64 -6.92
N LEU A 44 -2.27 2.58 -6.57
CA LEU A 44 -1.68 2.43 -5.24
C LEU A 44 -0.16 2.45 -5.31
N LEU A 45 0.47 3.09 -4.33
CA LEU A 45 1.90 3.00 -4.07
C LEU A 45 2.13 2.19 -2.79
N LEU A 46 2.84 1.07 -2.90
CA LEU A 46 3.19 0.21 -1.78
C LEU A 46 4.61 0.58 -1.34
N VAL A 47 4.76 0.93 -0.07
CA VAL A 47 6.05 1.35 0.51
C VAL A 47 6.40 0.45 1.67
N ASP A 48 7.52 -0.27 1.55
CA ASP A 48 8.07 -1.15 2.58
C ASP A 48 9.54 -0.79 2.89
N ALA A 49 10.27 -1.69 3.55
CA ALA A 49 11.68 -1.49 3.89
C ALA A 49 12.62 -1.68 2.70
N GLN A 50 12.16 -2.37 1.66
CA GLN A 50 12.95 -2.72 0.48
C GLN A 50 12.79 -1.66 -0.62
N GLY A 51 11.68 -0.92 -0.62
CA GLY A 51 11.51 0.24 -1.47
C GLY A 51 10.05 0.54 -1.75
N VAL A 52 9.77 0.86 -3.01
CA VAL A 52 8.45 1.24 -3.48
C VAL A 52 8.03 0.37 -4.66
N ARG A 53 6.74 0.07 -4.72
CA ARG A 53 6.11 -0.63 -5.84
C ARG A 53 4.78 0.01 -6.17
N GLU A 54 4.51 0.21 -7.45
CA GLU A 54 3.22 0.70 -7.91
C GLU A 54 2.29 -0.45 -8.27
N LEU A 55 1.01 -0.31 -7.89
CA LEU A 55 -0.10 -0.96 -8.55
C LEU A 55 -0.75 0.08 -9.46
N PRO A 56 -0.69 -0.11 -10.79
CA PRO A 56 -1.14 0.88 -11.76
C PRO A 56 -2.64 1.13 -11.66
N ARG A 57 -3.12 2.15 -12.39
CA ARG A 57 -4.52 2.55 -12.33
C ARG A 57 -5.44 1.39 -12.74
N ALA A 58 -6.38 1.04 -11.87
CA ALA A 58 -7.32 -0.06 -12.08
C ALA A 58 -8.58 0.12 -11.20
N PRO A 59 -9.67 -0.64 -11.45
CA PRO A 59 -10.85 -0.63 -10.60
C PRO A 59 -10.51 -0.96 -9.15
N LYS A 60 -11.14 -0.27 -8.20
CA LYS A 60 -10.87 -0.44 -6.75
C LYS A 60 -10.97 -1.88 -6.28
N LEU A 61 -11.92 -2.66 -6.81
CA LEU A 61 -12.09 -4.08 -6.45
C LEU A 61 -10.91 -4.94 -6.93
N GLN A 62 -10.37 -4.66 -8.12
CA GLN A 62 -9.18 -5.35 -8.62
C GLN A 62 -7.97 -5.02 -7.75
N LEU A 63 -7.75 -3.74 -7.48
CA LEU A 63 -6.65 -3.28 -6.62
C LEU A 63 -6.74 -3.85 -5.20
N ALA A 64 -7.94 -3.97 -4.64
CA ALA A 64 -8.13 -4.59 -3.33
C ALA A 64 -7.66 -6.06 -3.33
N ARG A 65 -8.00 -6.83 -4.38
CA ARG A 65 -7.57 -8.23 -4.51
C ARG A 65 -6.06 -8.34 -4.68
N GLU A 66 -5.46 -7.52 -5.54
CA GLU A 66 -4.02 -7.47 -5.73
C GLU A 66 -3.30 -7.07 -4.43
N LEU A 67 -3.79 -6.05 -3.73
CA LEU A 67 -3.23 -5.62 -2.45
C LEU A 67 -3.30 -6.71 -1.38
N VAL A 68 -4.41 -7.46 -1.31
CA VAL A 68 -4.54 -8.57 -0.36
C VAL A 68 -3.54 -9.69 -0.68
N ALA A 69 -3.36 -10.03 -1.96
CA ALA A 69 -2.35 -11.02 -2.37
C ALA A 69 -0.92 -10.56 -2.04
N GLU A 70 -0.64 -9.27 -2.25
CA GLU A 70 0.62 -8.61 -1.89
C GLU A 70 0.87 -8.60 -0.37
N ILE A 71 -0.15 -8.40 0.45
CA ILE A 71 -0.03 -8.50 1.91
C ILE A 71 0.24 -9.96 2.30
N ALA A 72 -0.52 -10.91 1.73
CA ALA A 72 -0.38 -12.33 2.04
C ALA A 72 1.02 -12.87 1.74
N SER A 73 1.66 -12.46 0.64
CA SER A 73 3.02 -12.88 0.28
C SER A 73 4.09 -12.35 1.25
N ARG A 74 3.82 -11.23 1.93
CA ARG A 74 4.70 -10.61 2.94
C ARG A 74 4.45 -11.10 4.36
N LEU A 75 3.32 -11.78 4.61
CA LEU A 75 3.07 -12.35 5.92
C LEU A 75 4.12 -13.42 6.22
N PRO A 76 4.62 -13.50 7.47
CA PRO A 76 5.42 -14.64 7.88
C PRO A 76 4.63 -15.91 7.56
N ARG A 77 5.26 -16.87 6.87
CA ARG A 77 4.66 -18.20 6.75
C ARG A 77 4.48 -18.69 8.17
N ASN A 78 3.22 -18.83 8.60
CA ASN A 78 2.95 -19.40 9.89
C ASN A 78 3.55 -20.80 9.85
N ARG A 79 4.62 -21.04 10.61
CA ARG A 79 5.09 -22.39 10.90
C ARG A 79 4.09 -22.99 11.88
N SER A 80 2.90 -23.29 11.37
CA SER A 80 2.06 -24.30 11.99
C SER A 80 2.73 -25.63 11.68
N ALA A 81 3.60 -26.08 12.57
CA ALA A 81 3.94 -27.49 12.67
C ALA A 81 2.68 -28.27 13.11
N PRO A 82 2.54 -29.57 12.78
CA PRO A 82 3.53 -30.47 12.18
C PRO A 82 3.41 -30.65 10.66
#